data_AF-A0A0M3JBV9-F1
#
_entry.id   AF-A0A0M3JBV9-F1
#
_cell.length_a   1.000
_cell.length_b   1.000
_cell.length_c   1.000
_cell.angle_alpha   90.00
_cell.angle_beta   90.00
_cell.angle_gamma   90.00
#
_symmetry.space_group_name_H-M   'P 1'
#
loop_
_entity.id
_entity.type
_entity.pdbx_description
1 polymer ?
#
loop_
_entity_poly.entity_id
_entity_poly.type
_entity_poly.pdbx_seq_one_letter_code
_entity_poly.pdbx_strand_id
1 'polypeptide(L)'
;MSEGSSVTRENFLACSEQIGRSSPELWPEQLPGAWDMWKNCSAPGTKPTKFRTDLGPSDVRFVNELGQLSPDQLMDYVRTLQNNVYTLGMEEGKCI
;
A
#
# COMPACT_ATOMS: atom_id res chain seq x y z
N MET A 1 -55.74 10.78 7.48
CA MET A 1 -55.57 10.19 8.83
C MET A 1 -54.22 9.47 8.84
N SER A 2 -53.23 9.96 9.61
CA SER A 2 -52.89 9.55 11.00
C SER A 2 -52.52 8.07 11.08
N GLU A 3 -51.44 7.61 11.70
CA GLU A 3 -50.43 8.21 12.58
C GLU A 3 -49.28 7.18 12.74
N GLY A 4 -48.29 7.49 13.59
CA GLY A 4 -47.07 6.72 13.85
C GLY A 4 -47.25 5.23 14.22
N SER A 5 -46.19 4.46 14.41
CA SER A 5 -45.04 4.80 15.24
C SER A 5 -43.92 3.78 15.07
N SER A 6 -42.71 4.25 15.35
CA SER A 6 -41.68 3.55 16.13
C SER A 6 -41.09 2.27 15.53
N VAL A 7 -39.87 2.39 14.98
CA VAL A 7 -38.71 1.79 15.65
C VAL A 7 -37.43 2.50 15.17
N THR A 8 -36.71 3.00 16.14
CA THR A 8 -35.37 3.58 16.09
C THR A 8 -34.33 2.54 15.65
N ARG A 9 -33.70 2.77 14.50
CA ARG A 9 -32.35 2.28 14.18
C ARG A 9 -31.60 3.36 13.43
N GLU A 10 -31.51 4.53 14.05
CA GLU A 10 -30.43 5.46 13.80
C GLU A 10 -29.11 4.69 13.73
N ASN A 11 -28.48 4.84 12.55
CA ASN A 11 -27.04 4.92 12.39
C ASN A 11 -26.23 3.63 12.51
N PHE A 12 -26.69 2.55 11.87
CA PHE A 12 -25.73 1.62 11.29
C PHE A 12 -25.92 1.62 9.78
N LEU A 13 -24.99 2.27 9.05
CA LEU A 13 -24.79 2.03 7.63
C LEU A 13 -24.32 0.58 7.49
N ALA A 14 -25.25 -0.36 7.51
CA ALA A 14 -24.95 -1.76 7.25
C ALA A 14 -24.79 -1.90 5.73
N CYS A 15 -23.54 -2.02 5.27
CA CYS A 15 -23.27 -2.43 3.90
C CYS A 15 -23.57 -3.92 3.78
N SER A 16 -24.70 -4.26 3.14
CA SER A 16 -25.03 -5.64 2.76
C SER A 16 -24.29 -6.08 1.49
N GLU A 17 -23.07 -5.60 1.27
CA GLU A 17 -22.27 -5.99 0.11
C GLU A 17 -21.66 -7.36 0.38
N GLN A 18 -22.19 -8.37 -0.29
CA GLN A 18 -21.55 -9.68 -0.36
C GLN A 18 -20.47 -9.60 -1.43
N ILE A 19 -19.24 -9.32 -1.01
CA ILE A 19 -18.07 -9.31 -1.88
C ILE A 19 -17.79 -10.77 -2.23
N GLY A 20 -18.50 -11.31 -3.23
CA GLY A 20 -18.33 -12.67 -3.78
C GLY A 20 -16.99 -12.86 -4.50
N ARG A 21 -15.95 -12.18 -4.03
CA ARG A 21 -14.62 -12.15 -4.58
C ARG A 21 -13.68 -12.59 -3.47
N SER A 22 -13.31 -13.87 -3.48
CA SER A 22 -11.98 -14.23 -2.98
C SER A 22 -10.99 -13.27 -3.65
N SER A 23 -10.03 -12.74 -2.87
CA SER A 23 -9.08 -11.70 -3.30
C SER A 23 -8.68 -11.86 -4.77
N PRO A 24 -8.71 -10.79 -5.61
CA PRO A 24 -8.59 -10.94 -7.05
C PRO A 24 -7.33 -11.74 -7.41
N GLU A 25 -7.48 -12.70 -8.32
CA GLU A 25 -6.34 -13.34 -8.95
C GLU A 25 -5.50 -12.24 -9.60
N LEU A 26 -4.23 -12.13 -9.15
CA LEU A 26 -3.31 -11.09 -9.61
C LEU A 26 -3.22 -11.17 -11.14
N TRP A 27 -3.89 -10.22 -11.79
CA TRP A 27 -3.85 -9.96 -13.23
C TRP A 27 -4.34 -11.14 -14.09
N PRO A 28 -5.61 -11.11 -14.55
CA PRO A 28 -6.17 -12.19 -15.36
C PRO A 28 -5.52 -12.35 -16.75
N GLU A 29 -4.68 -11.40 -17.20
CA GLU A 29 -4.08 -11.41 -18.53
C GLU A 29 -2.62 -11.86 -18.48
N GLN A 30 -2.32 -12.96 -19.19
CA GLN A 30 -0.96 -13.47 -19.31
C GLN A 30 -0.13 -12.54 -20.19
N LEU A 31 0.72 -11.72 -19.59
CA LEU A 31 1.71 -10.91 -20.32
C LEU A 31 2.72 -11.85 -21.01
N PRO A 32 2.77 -11.89 -22.35
CA PRO A 32 3.70 -12.75 -23.07
C PRO A 32 5.15 -12.43 -22.68
N GLY A 33 5.91 -13.44 -22.25
CA GLY A 33 7.32 -13.30 -21.83
C GLY A 33 7.56 -12.98 -20.34
N ALA A 34 6.60 -12.36 -19.63
CA ALA A 34 6.76 -12.04 -18.21
C ALA A 34 6.74 -13.30 -17.32
N TRP A 35 5.92 -14.29 -17.70
CA TRP A 35 5.77 -15.53 -16.95
C TRP A 35 6.93 -16.51 -17.15
N ASP A 36 7.54 -16.53 -18.34
CA ASP A 36 8.75 -17.34 -18.58
C ASP A 36 9.95 -16.79 -17.79
N MET A 37 10.00 -15.46 -17.62
CA MET A 37 10.94 -14.80 -16.74
C MET A 37 10.69 -15.18 -15.27
N TRP A 38 9.43 -15.18 -14.81
CA TRP A 38 9.07 -15.59 -13.45
C TRP A 38 9.48 -17.04 -13.14
N LYS A 39 9.22 -17.96 -14.07
CA LYS A 39 9.58 -19.39 -13.91
C LYS A 39 11.09 -19.58 -13.78
N ASN A 40 11.89 -18.78 -14.46
CA ASN A 40 13.35 -18.84 -14.39
C ASN A 40 13.94 -18.05 -13.21
N CYS A 41 13.22 -17.03 -12.72
CA CYS A 41 13.61 -16.25 -11.54
C CYS A 41 13.18 -16.89 -10.21
N SER A 42 12.19 -17.79 -10.22
CA SER A 42 11.78 -18.52 -9.02
C SER A 42 12.70 -19.71 -8.80
N ALA A 43 13.84 -19.47 -8.15
CA ALA A 43 14.67 -20.56 -7.65
C ALA A 43 13.86 -21.48 -6.71
N PRO A 44 14.03 -22.81 -6.78
CA PRO A 44 13.37 -23.72 -5.86
C PRO A 44 13.91 -23.47 -4.44
N GLY A 45 13.13 -22.76 -3.62
CA GLY A 45 13.54 -22.37 -2.26
C GLY A 45 13.26 -20.93 -1.87
N THR A 46 12.65 -20.10 -2.72
CA THR A 46 12.22 -18.74 -2.34
C THR A 46 11.05 -18.83 -1.35
N LYS A 47 11.41 -18.98 -0.08
CA LYS A 47 10.52 -18.83 1.07
C LYS A 47 9.85 -17.46 0.93
N PRO A 48 8.54 -17.33 1.20
CA PRO A 48 7.92 -16.01 1.27
C PRO A 48 8.75 -15.19 2.25
N THR A 49 9.36 -14.12 1.75
CA THR A 49 10.13 -13.21 2.60
C THR A 49 9.12 -12.76 3.65
N LYS A 50 9.35 -13.13 4.91
CA LYS A 50 8.46 -12.70 5.98
C LYS A 50 8.59 -11.18 6.00
N PHE A 51 7.47 -10.48 5.77
CA PHE A 51 7.47 -9.03 5.85
C PHE A 51 8.05 -8.65 7.21
N ARG A 52 9.19 -7.97 7.18
CA ARG A 52 9.95 -7.62 8.37
C ARG A 52 9.13 -6.58 9.13
N THR A 53 8.49 -7.00 10.21
CA THR A 53 7.65 -6.15 11.07
C THR A 53 8.43 -5.57 12.25
N ASP A 54 9.65 -6.05 12.48
CA ASP A 54 10.56 -5.52 13.48
C ASP A 54 11.16 -4.18 13.02
N LEU A 55 10.73 -3.11 13.68
CA LEU A 55 11.33 -1.79 13.59
C LEU A 55 12.56 -1.72 14.49
N GLY A 56 13.70 -1.32 13.92
CA GLY A 56 14.88 -1.02 14.70
C GLY A 56 14.72 0.26 15.53
N PRO A 57 15.59 0.50 16.52
CA PRO A 57 15.56 1.74 17.31
C PRO A 57 15.68 3.01 16.46
N SER A 58 16.43 2.95 15.35
CA SER A 58 16.53 4.03 14.37
C SER A 58 15.19 4.34 13.72
N ASP A 59 14.46 3.29 13.34
CA ASP A 59 13.22 3.39 12.58
C ASP A 59 12.12 3.97 13.47
N VAL A 60 12.07 3.53 14.73
CA VAL A 60 11.16 4.09 15.75
C VAL A 60 11.46 5.57 15.99
N ARG A 61 12.74 5.97 16.09
CA ARG A 61 13.09 7.38 16.26
C ARG A 61 12.65 8.21 15.05
N PHE A 62 12.90 7.72 13.85
CA PHE A 62 12.53 8.41 12.62
C PHE A 62 11.00 8.57 12.46
N VAL A 63 10.22 7.53 12.78
CA VAL A 63 8.75 7.62 12.79
C VAL A 63 8.26 8.68 13.79
N ASN A 64 8.89 8.76 14.97
CA ASN A 64 8.55 9.79 15.95
C ASN A 64 8.92 11.21 15.47
N GLU A 65 10.06 11.38 14.80
CA GLU A 65 10.45 12.66 14.20
C GLU A 65 9.45 13.11 13.12
N LEU A 66 9.00 12.18 12.25
CA LEU A 66 7.96 12.45 11.26
C LEU A 66 6.61 12.81 11.91
N GLY A 67 6.26 12.16 13.02
CA GLY A 67 5.04 12.42 13.78
C GLY A 67 5.01 13.79 14.48
N GLN A 68 6.15 14.45 14.65
CA GLN A 68 6.24 15.80 15.24
C GLN A 68 6.06 16.92 14.21
N LEU A 69 6.06 16.60 12.90
CA LEU A 69 5.89 17.58 11.84
C LEU A 69 4.45 18.08 11.78
N SER A 70 4.28 19.38 11.48
CA SER A 70 2.97 19.88 11.08
C SER A 70 2.56 19.30 9.72
N PRO A 71 1.26 19.32 9.36
CA PRO A 71 0.80 18.85 8.06
C PRO A 71 1.55 19.51 6.89
N ASP A 72 1.79 20.82 6.95
CA ASP A 72 2.51 21.56 5.90
C ASP A 72 3.97 21.12 5.81
N GLN A 73 4.65 20.94 6.95
CA GLN A 73 6.03 20.47 6.99
C GLN A 73 6.16 19.03 6.47
N LEU A 74 5.21 18.17 6.79
CA LEU A 74 5.16 16.80 6.27
C LEU A 74 4.99 16.81 4.74
N MET A 75 4.12 17.68 4.21
CA MET A 75 3.93 17.81 2.76
C MET A 75 5.19 18.33 2.05
N ASP A 76 5.91 19.27 2.63
CA ASP A 76 7.19 19.74 2.10
C ASP A 76 8.27 18.64 2.15
N TYR A 77 8.29 17.84 3.23
CA TYR A 77 9.16 16.68 3.33
C TYR A 77 8.85 15.64 2.22
N VAL A 78 7.58 15.34 1.99
CA VAL A 78 7.15 14.42 0.92
C VAL A 78 7.55 14.94 -0.46
N ARG A 79 7.37 16.24 -0.73
CA ARG A 79 7.80 16.86 -1.99
C ARG A 79 9.32 16.74 -2.19
N THR A 80 10.08 16.97 -1.13
CA THR A 80 11.54 16.84 -1.16
C THR A 80 11.96 15.41 -1.46
N LEU A 81 11.33 14.43 -0.82
CA LEU A 81 11.58 13.01 -1.07
C LEU A 81 11.28 12.63 -2.53
N GLN A 82 10.16 13.10 -3.10
CA GLN A 82 9.82 12.88 -4.50
C GLN A 82 10.87 13.44 -5.45
N ASN A 83 11.39 14.65 -5.19
CA ASN A 83 12.45 15.25 -5.99
C ASN A 83 13.76 14.45 -5.91
N ASN A 84 14.09 13.93 -4.74
CA ASN A 84 15.27 13.07 -4.54
C ASN A 84 15.14 11.77 -5.33
N VAL A 85 14.00 11.09 -5.23
CA VAL A 85 13.72 9.85 -5.98
C VAL A 85 13.79 10.08 -7.49
N TYR A 86 13.21 11.19 -7.97
CA TYR A 86 13.29 11.56 -9.39
C TYR A 86 14.75 11.75 -9.85
N THR A 87 15.54 12.49 -9.08
CA THR A 87 16.96 12.75 -9.40
C THR A 87 17.78 11.46 -9.39
N LEU A 88 17.62 10.63 -8.36
CA LEU A 88 18.27 9.32 -8.27
C LEU A 88 17.89 8.43 -9.46
N GLY A 89 16.61 8.37 -9.82
CA GLY A 89 16.15 7.60 -10.98
C GLY A 89 16.77 8.07 -12.29
N MET A 90 16.95 9.39 -12.47
CA MET A 90 17.66 9.94 -13.62
C MET A 90 19.15 9.61 -13.61
N GLU A 91 19.79 9.58 -12.44
CA GLU A 91 21.21 9.25 -12.30
C GLU A 91 21.45 7.77 -12.57
N GLU A 92 20.67 6.88 -11.95
CA GLU A 92 20.74 5.44 -12.17
C GLU A 92 20.44 5.10 -13.63
N GLY A 93 19.45 5.74 -14.25
CA GLY A 93 19.13 5.54 -15.67
C GLY A 93 20.22 6.00 -16.64
N LYS A 94 21.17 6.84 -16.23
CA LYS A 94 22.37 7.17 -17.03
C LYS A 94 23.47 6.12 -16.90
N CYS A 95 23.44 5.33 -15.82
CA CYS A 95 24.42 4.28 -15.55
C CYS A 95 24.04 2.92 -16.18
N ILE A 96 22.78 2.77 -16.62
CA ILE A 96 22.27 1.59 -17.35
C ILE A 96 22.40 1.84 -18.86
#